data_AF-A0A7S0BC92-F1
#
_entry.id   AF-A0A7S0BC92-F1
#
_cell.length_a   1.000
_cell.length_b   1.000
_cell.length_c   1.000
_cell.angle_alpha   90.00
_cell.angle_beta   90.00
_cell.angle_gamma   90.00
#
_symmetry.space_group_name_H-M   'P 1'
#
loop_
_entity.id
_entity.type
_entity.pdbx_description
1 polymer ?
#
loop_
_entity_poly.entity_id
_entity_poly.type
_entity_poly.pdbx_seq_one_letter_code
_entity_poly.pdbx_strand_id
1 'polypeptide(L)'
;MSRLSAVALMPFGMASLQLLLEAVATHPSSLVFGSCSGQWKNCSKSHCCSDSTFQCFEKNRNFAQCRLSCYMGVHYDEAPQYQTYWTCNIKSPLGSDASSQVSHSMAAACKAPGSWPPTPEQL
;
A
#
# COMPACT_ATOMS: atom_id res chain seq x y z
N MET A 1 -58.19 -45.37 1.98
CA MET A 1 -57.11 -46.09 2.69
C MET A 1 -55.85 -45.22 2.59
N SER A 2 -55.83 -44.03 3.18
CA SER A 2 -55.26 -43.74 4.50
C SER A 2 -54.05 -44.62 4.84
N ARG A 3 -52.84 -44.06 4.76
CA ARG A 3 -51.92 -43.93 5.91
C ARG A 3 -51.04 -42.68 5.76
N LEU A 4 -51.42 -41.66 6.51
CA LEU A 4 -50.54 -40.61 7.03
C LEU A 4 -49.59 -41.25 8.05
N SER A 5 -48.29 -40.95 8.01
CA SER A 5 -47.31 -41.13 9.10
C SER A 5 -46.01 -40.42 8.68
N ALA A 6 -45.33 -39.60 9.44
CA ALA A 6 -45.59 -38.90 10.68
C ALA A 6 -44.54 -37.78 10.72
N VAL A 7 -44.97 -36.54 11.03
CA VAL A 7 -44.06 -35.44 11.38
C VAL A 7 -43.48 -35.76 12.75
N ALA A 8 -42.17 -35.99 12.84
CA ALA A 8 -41.45 -36.05 14.11
C ALA A 8 -40.94 -34.64 14.46
N LEU A 9 -41.56 -34.03 15.46
CA LEU A 9 -41.12 -32.78 16.09
C LEU A 9 -40.16 -33.08 17.25
N MET A 10 -38.89 -32.64 17.09
CA MET A 10 -37.94 -31.94 18.01
C MET A 10 -37.74 -32.50 19.46
N PRO A 11 -36.52 -32.49 20.11
CA PRO A 11 -35.62 -31.32 20.24
C PRO A 11 -34.09 -31.56 20.50
N PHE A 12 -33.28 -30.47 20.44
CA PHE A 12 -31.90 -30.19 20.92
C PHE A 12 -30.85 -31.30 21.20
N GLY A 13 -29.65 -31.19 20.58
CA GLY A 13 -28.42 -31.81 21.13
C GLY A 13 -27.27 -32.05 20.14
N MET A 14 -26.82 -31.04 19.39
CA MET A 14 -25.68 -31.15 18.46
C MET A 14 -24.37 -31.26 19.26
N ALA A 15 -23.87 -32.48 19.47
CA ALA A 15 -22.58 -32.74 20.11
C ALA A 15 -21.45 -32.85 19.07
N SER A 16 -20.58 -31.84 19.09
CA SER A 16 -19.11 -31.89 19.09
C SER A 16 -18.27 -32.54 17.96
N LEU A 17 -17.38 -31.69 17.43
CA LEU A 17 -16.00 -31.97 16.95
C LEU A 17 -15.91 -32.67 15.56
N GLN A 18 -15.74 -31.99 14.43
CA GLN A 18 -14.54 -31.23 14.05
C GLN A 18 -14.84 -30.38 12.80
N LEU A 19 -15.31 -29.14 12.98
CA LEU A 19 -15.24 -28.10 11.95
C LEU A 19 -13.79 -27.59 11.92
N LEU A 20 -12.92 -28.19 11.10
CA LEU A 20 -11.57 -27.66 10.86
C LEU A 20 -11.18 -27.82 9.38
N LEU A 21 -11.90 -27.15 8.47
CA LEU A 21 -11.35 -26.89 7.13
C LEU A 21 -11.29 -25.41 6.74
N GLU A 22 -11.69 -24.47 7.58
CA GLU A 22 -11.44 -23.05 7.27
C GLU A 22 -10.61 -22.43 8.39
N ALA A 23 -9.34 -22.83 8.42
CA ALA A 23 -8.30 -22.07 9.09
C ALA A 23 -8.19 -20.70 8.39
N VAL A 24 -9.11 -19.81 8.72
CA VAL A 24 -8.93 -18.37 8.55
C VAL A 24 -7.83 -17.98 9.53
N ALA A 25 -6.59 -18.14 9.11
CA ALA A 25 -5.43 -17.56 9.77
C ALA A 25 -5.28 -16.07 9.41
N THR A 26 -6.37 -15.32 9.24
CA THR A 26 -6.31 -13.86 9.18
C THR A 26 -6.47 -13.31 10.59
N HIS A 27 -5.35 -13.31 11.32
CA HIS A 27 -5.24 -12.55 12.56
C HIS A 27 -5.68 -11.10 12.32
N PRO A 28 -6.65 -10.54 13.06
CA PRO A 28 -6.97 -9.11 13.04
C PRO A 28 -5.91 -8.29 13.79
N SER A 29 -4.64 -8.56 13.50
CA SER A 29 -3.50 -7.72 13.86
C SER A 29 -2.78 -7.19 12.61
N SER A 30 -3.33 -7.41 11.41
CA SER A 30 -2.89 -6.68 10.22
C SER A 30 -3.48 -5.27 10.25
N LEU A 31 -2.60 -4.29 10.40
CA LEU A 31 -2.83 -2.91 9.99
C LEU A 31 -3.56 -2.93 8.64
N VAL A 32 -4.77 -2.37 8.58
CA VAL A 32 -5.58 -2.35 7.35
C VAL A 32 -4.95 -1.36 6.38
N PHE A 33 -3.83 -1.73 5.76
CA PHE A 33 -3.45 -1.17 4.48
C PHE A 33 -4.43 -1.74 3.46
N GLY A 34 -5.28 -0.87 2.90
CA GLY A 34 -6.12 -1.26 1.77
C GLY A 34 -5.27 -1.91 0.67
N SER A 35 -5.91 -2.70 -0.19
CA SER A 35 -5.20 -3.37 -1.28
C SER A 35 -4.40 -2.38 -2.13
N CYS A 36 -3.17 -2.77 -2.48
CA CYS A 36 -2.32 -1.92 -3.30
C CYS A 36 -2.90 -1.73 -4.70
N SER A 37 -2.61 -0.59 -5.29
CA SER A 37 -3.14 -0.21 -6.59
C SER A 37 -2.37 -0.90 -7.71
N GLY A 38 -3.08 -1.28 -8.78
CA GLY A 38 -2.44 -1.83 -9.98
C GLY A 38 -1.59 -0.81 -10.73
N GLN A 39 -0.86 -1.29 -11.75
CA GLN A 39 -0.08 -0.46 -12.66
C GLN A 39 -0.96 0.66 -13.26
N TRP A 40 -0.45 1.90 -13.27
CA TRP A 40 -1.15 3.09 -13.78
C TRP A 40 -2.48 3.42 -13.08
N LYS A 41 -2.80 2.76 -11.95
CA LYS A 41 -4.00 3.06 -11.17
C LYS A 41 -3.72 4.11 -10.10
N ASN A 42 -4.79 4.78 -9.68
CA ASN A 42 -4.73 5.74 -8.59
C ASN A 42 -4.32 5.03 -7.30
N CYS A 43 -3.27 5.54 -6.65
CA CYS A 43 -2.74 5.04 -5.38
C CYS A 43 -2.79 6.11 -4.29
N SER A 44 -3.63 7.15 -4.45
CA SER A 44 -3.74 8.26 -3.48
C SER A 44 -4.23 7.85 -2.11
N LYS A 45 -4.91 6.70 -2.00
CA LYS A 45 -5.41 6.16 -0.72
C LYS A 45 -4.53 5.04 -0.18
N SER A 46 -4.09 4.13 -1.07
CA SER A 46 -3.29 2.96 -0.70
C SER A 46 -1.81 3.31 -0.47
N HIS A 47 -1.32 4.35 -1.15
CA HIS A 47 0.09 4.75 -1.20
C HIS A 47 1.05 3.65 -1.65
N CYS A 48 0.54 2.53 -2.17
CA CYS A 48 1.34 1.39 -2.63
C CYS A 48 0.85 0.88 -3.98
N CYS A 49 1.78 0.23 -4.68
CA CYS A 49 1.55 -0.42 -5.96
C CYS A 49 1.68 -1.93 -5.79
N SER A 50 0.81 -2.70 -6.45
CA SER A 50 0.83 -4.17 -6.38
C SER A 50 2.05 -4.77 -7.08
N ASP A 51 2.59 -4.04 -8.05
CA ASP A 51 3.81 -4.37 -8.76
C ASP A 51 4.98 -3.62 -8.13
N SER A 52 6.01 -4.35 -7.70
CA SER A 52 7.20 -3.77 -7.06
C SER A 52 8.06 -2.92 -7.97
N THR A 53 7.89 -3.03 -9.30
CA THR A 53 8.59 -2.17 -10.26
C THR A 53 7.95 -0.79 -10.39
N PHE A 54 6.74 -0.61 -9.84
CA PHE A 54 6.02 0.65 -9.85
C PHE A 54 6.12 1.35 -8.51
N GLN A 55 6.21 2.68 -8.55
CA GLN A 55 6.15 3.52 -7.37
C GLN A 55 4.91 4.41 -7.42
N CYS A 56 4.30 4.65 -6.27
CA CYS A 56 3.18 5.58 -6.16
C CYS A 56 3.70 7.01 -6.16
N PHE A 57 3.58 7.69 -7.30
CA PHE A 57 4.00 9.07 -7.45
C PHE A 57 2.83 10.03 -7.32
N GLU A 58 2.99 11.04 -6.48
CA GLU A 58 2.02 12.10 -6.27
C GLU A 58 2.00 13.05 -7.47
N LYS A 59 0.80 13.33 -7.97
CA LYS A 59 0.56 14.45 -8.87
C LYS A 59 0.32 15.70 -8.03
N ASN A 60 -0.67 15.61 -7.16
CA ASN A 60 -1.10 16.65 -6.24
C ASN A 60 -1.69 16.02 -4.98
N ARG A 61 -2.17 16.84 -4.03
CA ARG A 61 -2.67 16.38 -2.73
C ARG A 61 -3.81 15.35 -2.82
N ASN A 62 -4.55 15.34 -3.92
CA ASN A 62 -5.74 14.50 -4.11
C ASN A 62 -5.51 13.36 -5.11
N PHE A 63 -4.39 13.35 -5.84
CA PHE A 63 -4.11 12.38 -6.90
C PHE A 63 -2.66 11.91 -6.88
N ALA A 64 -2.48 10.60 -6.98
CA ALA A 64 -1.22 9.89 -7.07
C ALA A 64 -1.46 8.63 -7.90
N GLN A 65 -0.47 8.18 -8.64
CA GLN A 65 -0.59 7.06 -9.57
C GLN A 65 0.63 6.15 -9.49
N CYS A 66 0.40 4.86 -9.65
CA CYS A 66 1.47 3.88 -9.82
C CYS A 66 2.11 4.08 -11.19
N ARG A 67 3.37 4.53 -11.23
CA ARG A 67 4.14 4.69 -12.47
C ARG A 67 5.53 4.08 -12.32
N LEU A 68 6.16 3.73 -13.44
CA LEU A 68 7.56 3.31 -13.48
C LEU A 68 8.51 4.50 -13.20
N SER A 69 8.12 5.68 -13.65
CA SER A 69 8.88 6.92 -13.45
C SER A 69 7.95 8.12 -13.38
N CYS A 70 8.47 9.22 -12.82
CA CYS A 70 7.77 10.50 -12.72
C CYS A 70 8.76 11.64 -12.91
N TYR A 71 8.37 12.63 -13.68
CA TYR A 71 9.13 13.87 -13.89
C TYR A 71 8.32 15.05 -13.35
N MET A 72 8.95 15.92 -12.57
CA MET A 72 8.27 17.09 -12.01
C MET A 72 7.83 18.03 -13.14
N GLY A 73 6.64 18.61 -13.01
CA GLY A 73 6.10 19.55 -13.99
C GLY A 73 4.78 19.13 -14.61
N VAL A 74 4.39 19.83 -15.67
CA VAL A 74 3.18 19.54 -16.45
C VAL A 74 3.48 18.50 -17.52
N HIS A 75 2.65 17.45 -17.57
CA HIS A 75 2.78 16.34 -18.52
C HIS A 75 1.84 16.59 -19.69
N TYR A 76 2.37 16.97 -20.85
CA TYR A 76 1.57 17.33 -22.04
C TYR A 76 1.07 16.11 -22.83
N ASP A 77 1.53 14.91 -22.49
CA ASP A 77 1.03 13.63 -22.99
C ASP A 77 -0.32 13.23 -22.37
N GLU A 78 -0.76 13.90 -21.30
CA GLU A 78 -2.10 13.74 -20.73
C GLU A 78 -3.15 14.52 -21.53
N ALA A 79 -4.43 14.12 -21.41
CA ALA A 79 -5.52 14.88 -22.00
C ALA A 79 -5.54 16.32 -21.46
N PRO A 80 -5.89 17.35 -22.26
CA PRO A 80 -5.75 18.76 -21.89
C PRO A 80 -6.32 19.13 -20.52
N GLN A 81 -7.45 18.54 -20.12
CA GLN A 81 -8.08 18.77 -18.81
C GLN A 81 -7.30 18.22 -17.60
N TYR A 82 -6.31 17.34 -17.84
CA TYR A 82 -5.49 16.71 -16.81
C TYR A 82 -4.05 17.22 -16.80
N GLN A 83 -3.65 18.09 -17.73
CA GLN A 83 -2.31 18.67 -17.83
C GLN A 83 -2.04 19.65 -16.68
N THR A 84 -1.88 19.11 -15.48
CA THR A 84 -1.61 19.83 -14.24
C THR A 84 -0.27 19.38 -13.66
N TYR A 85 0.27 20.20 -12.76
CA TYR A 85 1.60 19.97 -12.20
C TYR A 85 1.67 18.66 -11.41
N TRP A 86 2.72 17.87 -11.67
CA TRP A 86 3.09 16.70 -10.88
C TRP A 86 4.21 17.07 -9.90
N THR A 87 3.99 16.81 -8.60
CA THR A 87 5.04 16.93 -7.57
C THR A 87 6.02 15.77 -7.61
N CYS A 88 5.60 14.61 -8.10
CA CYS A 88 6.37 13.36 -8.12
C CYS A 88 6.88 12.90 -6.75
N ASN A 89 6.25 13.35 -5.65
CA ASN A 89 6.58 12.84 -4.33
C ASN A 89 6.23 11.36 -4.25
N ILE A 90 7.15 10.56 -3.71
CA ILE A 90 6.90 9.14 -3.49
C ILE A 90 5.97 9.00 -2.28
N LYS A 91 4.83 8.33 -2.49
CA LYS A 91 3.95 7.88 -1.42
C LYS A 91 4.36 6.46 -1.05
N SER A 92 4.39 6.19 0.25
CA SER A 92 4.59 4.85 0.79
C SER A 92 3.54 4.60 1.88
N PRO A 93 3.00 3.39 2.00
CA PRO A 93 2.06 3.03 3.05
C PRO A 93 2.69 3.21 4.45
N LEU A 94 3.98 2.91 4.60
CA LEU A 94 4.63 2.83 5.91
C LEU A 94 5.17 4.17 6.44
N GLY A 95 4.94 5.29 5.72
CA GLY A 95 5.62 6.54 6.04
C GLY A 95 7.14 6.43 5.86
N SER A 96 7.83 7.55 5.88
CA SER A 96 9.29 7.67 5.75
C SER A 96 10.10 7.04 6.92
N ASP A 97 9.48 6.23 7.77
CA ASP A 97 10.08 5.58 8.94
C ASP A 97 10.74 4.23 8.63
N ALA A 98 10.74 3.80 7.35
CA ALA A 98 11.57 2.69 6.88
C ALA A 98 13.07 3.04 6.73
N SER A 99 13.52 4.17 7.30
CA SER A 99 14.95 4.51 7.47
C SER A 99 15.45 4.33 8.92
N SER A 100 14.68 3.71 9.82
CA SER A 100 15.11 3.52 11.22
C SER A 100 15.32 2.06 11.66
N GLN A 101 15.32 1.11 10.72
CA GLN A 101 15.57 -0.31 11.04
C GLN A 101 16.51 -0.98 10.01
N VAL A 102 17.50 -0.26 9.49
CA VAL A 102 18.77 -0.93 9.20
C VAL A 102 19.62 -0.78 10.45
N SER A 103 19.43 -1.73 11.36
CA SER A 103 20.43 -2.10 12.35
C SER A 103 21.67 -2.59 11.59
N HIS A 104 22.49 -1.67 11.09
CA HIS A 104 23.92 -1.91 10.96
C HIS A 104 24.44 -1.99 12.39
N SER A 105 24.48 -3.21 12.90
CA SER A 105 25.31 -3.57 14.03
C SER A 105 26.74 -3.08 13.76
N MET A 106 27.34 -2.54 14.83
CA MET A 106 28.68 -1.94 14.92
C MET A 106 29.00 -0.74 14.02
N ALA A 107 28.80 0.44 14.61
CA ALA A 107 29.69 1.57 14.41
C ALA A 107 31.16 1.12 14.62
N ALA A 108 31.93 1.12 13.54
CA ALA A 108 33.38 1.19 13.58
C ALA A 108 33.79 2.49 12.87
N ALA A 109 33.94 3.53 13.70
CA ALA A 109 34.92 4.63 13.64
C ALA A 109 35.27 5.30 12.28
N CYS A 110 35.08 6.65 12.27
CA CYS A 110 35.84 7.73 11.60
C CYS A 110 36.20 7.57 10.10
N LYS A 111 35.91 8.50 9.18
CA LYS A 111 36.15 9.96 9.15
C LYS A 111 35.51 10.52 7.86
N ALA A 112 34.89 11.70 7.90
CA ALA A 112 34.40 12.38 6.70
C ALA A 112 35.55 13.06 5.93
N PRO A 113 35.49 13.09 4.60
CA PRO A 113 35.91 14.27 3.86
C PRO A 113 34.87 14.68 2.81
N GLY A 114 34.66 16.00 2.67
CA GLY A 114 34.14 16.57 1.42
C GLY A 114 32.83 17.34 1.54
N SER A 115 32.89 18.48 2.22
CA SER A 115 31.99 19.62 2.06
C SER A 115 31.82 20.03 0.59
N TRP A 116 30.59 20.05 0.06
CA TRP A 116 30.26 20.75 -1.19
C TRP A 116 29.82 22.20 -0.88
N PRO A 117 30.32 23.21 -1.61
CA PRO A 117 29.98 24.61 -1.38
C PRO A 117 28.56 24.96 -1.88
N PRO A 118 27.85 25.91 -1.25
CA PRO A 118 26.63 26.49 -1.83
C PRO A 118 26.95 27.41 -3.02
N THR A 119 26.13 27.34 -4.07
CA THR A 119 26.22 28.09 -5.33
C THR A 119 26.12 29.61 -5.14
N PRO A 120 26.86 30.44 -5.90
CA PRO A 120 26.69 31.89 -5.91
C PRO A 120 25.94 32.35 -7.17
N GLU A 121 24.64 32.64 -7.09
CA GLU A 121 24.00 33.54 -8.08
C GLU A 121 22.63 34.05 -7.61
N GLN A 122 22.63 35.06 -6.73
CA GLN A 122 21.56 36.05 -6.65
C GLN A 122 22.22 37.41 -6.39
N LEU A 123 22.42 38.14 -7.48
CA LEU A 123 22.72 39.58 -7.52
C LEU A 123 21.79 40.19 -8.58
#